data_AF-Q9S804-F1
#
_entry.id   AF-Q9S804-F1
#
_cell.length_a   1.000
_cell.length_b   1.000
_cell.length_c   1.000
_cell.angle_alpha   90.00
_cell.angle_beta   90.00
_cell.angle_gamma   90.00
#
_symmetry.space_group_name_H-M   'P 1'
#
loop_
_entity.id
_entity.type
_entity.pdbx_description
1 polymer ?
#
loop_
_entity_poly.entity_id
_entity_poly.type
_entity_poly.pdbx_seq_one_letter_code
_entity_poly.pdbx_strand_id
1 'polypeptide(L)'
;MTTFNYYLAEHPTIVNFRWSPTQSYASTWSFLFTAVSSYIIAAVTLHLLLLITLSLSNRRRGFSLGPIPALHSLTISIISAVIFVGILLSAAAEIRDTRWLWRRTRTTALQWFLCFPVGTRASGRVFFWSYAFYLSRFLHLFRTFFSVIRRRKLSFFQLINQSSLLCISFLWLEYSQSFQVVAILLTTVSYAVVYGYRFWTEIGLRGACFPFVGNCQAILLGCMTVCHVGVLCIHLVKRGGCNGIGAWLFNSVLNAVITLLYLKFYCKTRSMMTKANHNTT
;
A
#
# COMPACT_ATOMS: atom_id res chain seq x y z
N MET A 1 -0.66 -20.64 -19.57
CA MET A 1 -0.74 -20.52 -18.09
C MET A 1 0.51 -21.02 -17.37
N THR A 2 1.20 -22.05 -17.87
CA THR A 2 2.41 -22.62 -17.23
C THR A 2 3.57 -21.64 -17.15
N THR A 3 3.87 -20.90 -18.22
CA THR A 3 4.97 -19.92 -18.24
C THR A 3 4.77 -18.76 -17.27
N PHE A 4 3.55 -18.20 -17.21
CA PHE A 4 3.22 -17.13 -16.26
C PHE A 4 3.31 -17.61 -14.81
N ASN A 5 2.76 -18.79 -14.50
CA ASN A 5 2.88 -19.37 -13.17
C ASN A 5 4.35 -19.62 -12.80
N TYR A 6 5.16 -20.07 -13.76
CA TYR A 6 6.58 -20.26 -13.54
C TYR A 6 7.29 -18.96 -13.13
N TYR A 7 7.20 -17.92 -13.96
CA TYR A 7 7.87 -16.64 -13.68
C TYR A 7 7.33 -15.89 -12.46
N LEU A 8 6.07 -16.11 -12.07
CA LEU A 8 5.46 -15.39 -10.95
C LEU A 8 5.47 -16.15 -9.62
N ALA A 9 5.62 -17.49 -9.62
CA ALA A 9 5.51 -18.27 -8.39
C ALA A 9 6.55 -19.38 -8.23
N GLU A 10 7.06 -19.96 -9.32
CA GLU A 10 7.96 -21.13 -9.26
C GLU A 10 9.43 -20.80 -9.59
N HIS A 11 9.72 -19.59 -10.08
CA HIS A 11 11.08 -19.19 -10.42
C HIS A 11 12.01 -19.30 -9.19
N PRO A 12 13.24 -19.83 -9.30
CA PRO A 12 14.12 -20.08 -8.15
C PRO A 12 14.38 -18.86 -7.27
N THR A 13 14.46 -17.66 -7.85
CA THR A 13 14.61 -16.39 -7.10
C THR A 13 13.40 -16.08 -6.21
N ILE A 14 12.21 -16.50 -6.62
CA ILE A 14 10.95 -16.30 -5.89
C ILE A 14 10.83 -17.36 -4.79
N VAL A 15 11.06 -18.63 -5.14
CA VAL A 15 10.94 -19.76 -4.21
C VAL A 15 11.99 -19.68 -3.10
N ASN A 16 13.24 -19.37 -3.44
CA ASN A 16 14.35 -19.30 -2.48
C ASN A 16 14.54 -17.90 -1.87
N PHE A 17 13.58 -16.99 -2.07
CA PHE A 17 13.69 -15.65 -1.52
C PHE A 17 13.82 -15.68 0.00
N ARG A 18 14.71 -14.86 0.54
CA ARG A 18 14.86 -14.65 1.98
C ARG A 18 15.08 -13.17 2.26
N TRP A 19 14.20 -12.62 3.10
CA TRP A 19 14.41 -11.28 3.65
C TRP A 19 15.63 -11.32 4.58
N SER A 20 16.66 -10.55 4.21
CA SER A 20 17.87 -10.45 5.01
C SER A 20 18.64 -9.17 4.66
N PRO A 21 19.21 -8.48 5.67
CA PRO A 21 20.16 -7.38 5.50
C PRO A 21 21.27 -7.60 4.47
N THR A 22 21.72 -8.85 4.30
CA THR A 22 22.86 -9.19 3.42
C THR A 22 22.46 -9.50 1.98
N GLN A 23 21.19 -9.85 1.73
CA GLN A 23 20.72 -10.32 0.42
C GLN A 23 19.67 -9.40 -0.21
N SER A 24 18.92 -8.67 0.63
CA SER A 24 17.81 -7.82 0.18
C SER A 24 18.21 -6.35 0.26
N TYR A 25 18.17 -5.64 -0.87
CA TYR A 25 18.34 -4.19 -0.87
C TYR A 25 17.24 -3.52 -0.02
N ALA A 26 17.58 -2.42 0.67
CA ALA A 26 16.67 -1.65 1.51
C ALA A 26 16.10 -2.39 2.74
N SER A 27 16.79 -3.43 3.22
CA SER A 27 16.30 -4.26 4.34
C SER A 27 16.81 -3.87 5.72
N THR A 28 17.66 -2.84 5.84
CA THR A 28 18.16 -2.39 7.14
C THR A 28 17.28 -1.29 7.74
N TRP A 29 17.20 -1.28 9.06
CA TRP A 29 16.54 -0.22 9.82
C TRP A 29 17.12 1.17 9.52
N SER A 30 18.46 1.28 9.46
CA SER A 30 19.13 2.53 9.12
C SER A 30 18.73 3.03 7.73
N PHE A 31 18.56 2.12 6.76
CA PHE A 31 18.06 2.48 5.43
C PHE A 31 16.62 3.01 5.51
N LEU A 32 15.72 2.33 6.24
CA LEU A 32 14.35 2.79 6.40
C LEU A 32 14.28 4.20 6.98
N PHE A 33 14.97 4.46 8.10
CA PHE A 33 14.96 5.77 8.73
C PHE A 33 15.56 6.85 7.82
N THR A 34 16.65 6.54 7.13
CA THR A 34 17.27 7.45 6.16
C THR A 34 16.34 7.73 4.98
N ALA A 35 15.65 6.72 4.47
CA ALA A 35 14.68 6.85 3.38
C ALA A 35 13.48 7.72 3.77
N VAL A 36 12.91 7.51 4.97
CA VAL A 36 11.78 8.31 5.45
C VAL A 36 12.20 9.76 5.71
N SER A 37 13.33 9.96 6.39
CA SER A 37 13.86 11.30 6.68
C SER A 37 14.21 12.06 5.41
N SER A 38 14.92 11.43 4.47
CA SER A 38 15.27 12.03 3.18
C SER A 38 14.04 12.36 2.35
N TYR A 39 13.02 11.50 2.33
CA TYR A 39 11.74 11.77 1.68
C TYR A 39 11.04 13.00 2.27
N ILE A 40 10.96 13.10 3.60
CA ILE A 40 10.32 14.23 4.28
C ILE A 40 11.09 15.52 4.01
N ILE A 41 12.42 15.51 4.21
CA ILE A 41 13.30 16.66 3.96
C ILE A 41 13.17 17.10 2.50
N ALA A 42 13.28 16.18 1.54
CA ALA A 42 13.16 16.52 0.12
C ALA A 42 11.80 17.11 -0.23
N ALA A 43 10.70 16.56 0.30
CA ALA A 43 9.36 17.08 0.06
C ALA A 43 9.15 18.48 0.66
N VAL A 44 9.65 18.71 1.88
CA VAL A 44 9.58 20.02 2.56
C VAL A 44 10.47 21.04 1.85
N THR A 45 11.72 20.70 1.55
CA THR A 45 12.65 21.57 0.83
C THR A 45 12.10 21.94 -0.54
N LEU A 46 11.57 20.97 -1.31
CA LEU A 46 10.92 21.27 -2.59
C LEU A 46 9.73 22.22 -2.41
N HIS A 47 8.90 21.99 -1.39
CA HIS A 47 7.76 22.87 -1.12
C HIS A 47 8.21 24.29 -0.79
N LEU A 48 9.20 24.46 0.09
CA LEU A 48 9.74 25.77 0.47
C LEU A 48 10.41 26.49 -0.70
N LEU A 49 11.24 25.79 -1.48
CA LEU A 49 11.87 26.34 -2.68
C LEU A 49 10.84 26.82 -3.70
N LEU A 50 9.77 26.05 -3.93
CA LEU A 50 8.68 26.46 -4.80
C LEU A 50 7.92 27.67 -4.25
N LEU A 51 7.70 27.75 -2.94
CA LEU A 51 7.07 28.92 -2.33
C LEU A 51 7.95 30.18 -2.51
N ILE A 52 9.25 30.09 -2.27
CA ILE A 52 10.20 31.21 -2.40
C ILE A 52 10.33 31.66 -3.86
N THR A 53 10.70 30.74 -4.77
CA THR A 53 10.95 31.06 -6.18
C THR A 53 9.71 31.63 -6.88
N LEU A 54 8.52 31.11 -6.55
CA LEU A 54 7.27 31.56 -7.16
C LEU A 54 6.71 32.84 -6.53
N SER A 55 6.98 33.07 -5.23
CA SER A 55 6.72 34.36 -4.57
C SER A 55 7.53 35.47 -5.26
N LEU A 56 8.83 35.23 -5.50
CA LEU A 56 9.70 36.16 -6.21
C LEU A 56 9.27 36.39 -7.67
N SER A 57 8.78 35.35 -8.37
CA SER A 57 8.36 35.46 -9.77
C SER A 57 6.93 35.99 -9.97
N ASN A 58 6.17 36.29 -8.90
CA ASN A 58 4.73 36.64 -8.93
C ASN A 58 3.85 35.68 -9.76
N ARG A 59 4.29 34.42 -9.96
CA ARG A 59 3.55 33.43 -10.74
C ARG A 59 2.49 32.78 -9.84
N ARG A 60 1.24 32.73 -10.30
CA ARG A 60 0.14 32.05 -9.57
C ARG A 60 -0.07 30.58 -9.95
N ARG A 61 0.50 30.09 -11.06
CA ARG A 61 0.25 28.73 -11.58
C ARG A 61 1.38 27.75 -11.27
N GLY A 62 1.05 26.54 -10.79
CA GLY A 62 2.02 25.45 -10.64
C GLY A 62 2.65 25.04 -11.98
N PHE A 63 3.70 24.23 -11.93
CA PHE A 63 4.37 23.76 -13.14
C PHE A 63 3.55 22.66 -13.81
N SER A 64 3.43 22.72 -15.15
CA SER A 64 2.89 21.61 -15.93
C SER A 64 3.91 20.49 -15.97
N LEU A 65 3.53 19.30 -15.50
CA LEU A 65 4.38 18.10 -15.51
C LEU A 65 4.26 17.29 -16.81
N GLY A 66 3.51 17.81 -17.80
CA GLY A 66 3.25 17.09 -19.05
C GLY A 66 2.67 15.68 -18.81
N PRO A 67 3.08 14.66 -19.60
CA PRO A 67 2.56 13.30 -19.52
C PRO A 67 3.17 12.46 -18.38
N ILE A 68 4.16 12.99 -17.64
CA ILE A 68 4.91 12.25 -16.60
C ILE A 68 3.97 11.60 -15.57
N PRO A 69 2.94 12.29 -15.05
CA PRO A 69 2.06 11.70 -14.04
C PRO A 69 1.14 10.62 -14.62
N ALA A 70 0.78 10.72 -15.91
CA ALA A 70 0.02 9.68 -16.61
C ALA A 70 0.84 8.40 -16.74
N LEU A 71 2.08 8.50 -17.24
CA LEU A 71 3.01 7.37 -17.32
C LEU A 71 3.25 6.76 -15.94
N HIS A 72 3.44 7.59 -14.93
CA HIS A 72 3.58 7.11 -13.56
C HIS A 72 2.35 6.34 -13.06
N SER A 73 1.14 6.87 -13.28
CA SER A 73 -0.11 6.19 -12.93
C SER A 73 -0.22 4.83 -13.64
N LEU A 74 0.13 4.76 -14.92
CA LEU A 74 0.15 3.51 -15.67
C LEU A 74 1.15 2.50 -15.07
N THR A 75 2.39 2.93 -14.82
CA THR A 75 3.44 2.09 -14.23
C THR A 75 3.02 1.52 -12.88
N ILE A 76 2.45 2.35 -11.99
CA ILE A 76 1.95 1.89 -10.69
C ILE A 76 0.81 0.90 -10.85
N SER A 77 -0.10 1.14 -11.80
CA SER A 77 -1.23 0.24 -12.06
C SER A 77 -0.75 -1.15 -12.50
N ILE A 78 0.16 -1.20 -13.48
CA ILE A 78 0.74 -2.45 -13.99
C ILE A 78 1.51 -3.19 -12.88
N ILE A 79 2.41 -2.50 -12.17
CA ILE A 79 3.17 -3.11 -11.07
C ILE A 79 2.23 -3.66 -10.00
N SER A 80 1.16 -2.93 -9.65
CA SER A 80 0.18 -3.39 -8.67
C SER A 80 -0.56 -4.63 -9.15
N ALA A 81 -0.95 -4.70 -10.43
CA ALA A 81 -1.58 -5.88 -11.02
C ALA A 81 -0.63 -7.09 -11.02
N VAL A 82 0.64 -6.89 -11.36
CA VAL A 82 1.66 -7.96 -11.33
C VAL A 82 1.87 -8.47 -9.91
N ILE A 83 2.00 -7.59 -8.92
CA ILE A 83 2.13 -7.98 -7.51
C ILE A 83 0.87 -8.72 -7.04
N PHE A 84 -0.32 -8.26 -7.41
CA PHE A 84 -1.58 -8.92 -7.06
C PHE A 84 -1.63 -10.36 -7.59
N VAL A 85 -1.31 -10.57 -8.87
CA VAL A 85 -1.29 -11.91 -9.46
C VAL A 85 -0.18 -12.75 -8.82
N GLY A 86 1.00 -12.18 -8.64
CA GLY A 86 2.15 -12.85 -8.04
C GLY A 86 1.91 -13.34 -6.61
N ILE A 87 1.39 -12.47 -5.73
CA ILE A 87 1.06 -12.83 -4.34
C ILE A 87 -0.10 -13.85 -4.30
N LEU A 88 -1.09 -13.73 -5.20
CA LEU A 88 -2.22 -14.67 -5.26
C LEU A 88 -1.77 -16.08 -5.66
N LEU A 89 -0.97 -16.19 -6.73
CA LEU A 89 -0.41 -17.46 -7.18
C LEU A 89 0.56 -18.05 -6.15
N SER A 90 1.40 -17.22 -5.56
CA SER A 90 2.34 -17.63 -4.52
C SER A 90 1.63 -18.12 -3.25
N ALA A 91 0.56 -17.45 -2.83
CA ALA A 91 -0.28 -17.91 -1.74
C ALA A 91 -0.97 -19.23 -2.09
N ALA A 92 -1.52 -19.37 -3.30
CA ALA A 92 -2.14 -20.63 -3.72
C ALA A 92 -1.15 -21.80 -3.74
N ALA A 93 0.09 -21.58 -4.22
CA ALA A 93 1.16 -22.56 -4.20
C ALA A 93 1.57 -22.92 -2.76
N GLU A 94 1.78 -21.93 -1.90
CA GLU A 94 2.13 -22.14 -0.49
C GLU A 94 1.05 -22.95 0.25
N ILE A 95 -0.23 -22.67 -0.02
CA ILE A 95 -1.37 -23.40 0.57
C ILE A 95 -1.40 -24.84 0.09
N ARG A 96 -1.13 -25.08 -1.20
CA ARG A 96 -1.06 -26.43 -1.79
C ARG A 96 0.07 -27.23 -1.16
N ASP A 97 1.25 -26.62 -1.07
CA ASP A 97 2.48 -27.27 -0.59
C ASP A 97 2.44 -27.46 0.94
N THR A 98 1.76 -26.60 1.72
CA THR A 98 1.68 -26.77 3.19
C THR A 98 0.41 -27.46 3.67
N ARG A 99 -0.46 -27.92 2.76
CA ARG A 99 -1.77 -28.52 3.07
C ARG A 99 -1.69 -29.70 4.04
N TRP A 100 -0.65 -30.53 3.96
CA TRP A 100 -0.49 -31.68 4.86
C TRP A 100 -0.25 -31.23 6.32
N LEU A 101 0.50 -30.15 6.53
CA LEU A 101 0.73 -29.57 7.86
C LEU A 101 -0.57 -29.04 8.43
N TRP A 102 -1.37 -28.38 7.59
CA TRP A 102 -2.62 -27.75 8.00
C TRP A 102 -3.67 -28.76 8.44
N ARG A 103 -3.70 -29.94 7.78
CA ARG A 103 -4.56 -31.05 8.20
C ARG A 103 -4.20 -31.52 9.61
N ARG A 104 -2.90 -31.53 9.95
CA ARG A 104 -2.41 -31.90 11.28
C ARG A 104 -2.73 -30.85 12.35
N THR A 105 -2.61 -29.56 12.01
CA THR A 105 -2.86 -28.44 12.94
C THR A 105 -4.30 -27.94 12.94
N ARG A 106 -5.20 -28.54 12.15
CA ARG A 106 -6.58 -28.07 11.90
C ARG A 106 -6.66 -26.58 11.53
N THR A 107 -5.69 -26.08 10.77
CA THR A 107 -5.67 -24.67 10.32
C THR A 107 -6.39 -24.52 8.98
N THR A 108 -7.26 -23.52 8.88
CA THR A 108 -7.97 -23.20 7.63
C THR A 108 -7.18 -22.20 6.78
N ALA A 109 -7.49 -22.14 5.49
CA ALA A 109 -6.88 -21.15 4.58
C ALA A 109 -7.11 -19.71 5.04
N LEU A 110 -8.33 -19.38 5.45
CA LEU A 110 -8.66 -18.06 5.97
C LEU A 110 -7.85 -17.72 7.22
N GLN A 111 -7.66 -18.71 8.12
CA GLN A 111 -6.81 -18.52 9.30
C GLN A 111 -5.36 -18.24 8.92
N TRP A 112 -4.79 -18.93 7.94
CA TRP A 112 -3.43 -18.66 7.50
C TRP A 112 -3.29 -17.29 6.84
N PHE A 113 -4.23 -16.89 5.99
CA PHE A 113 -4.25 -15.58 5.34
C PHE A 113 -4.24 -14.42 6.34
N LEU A 114 -4.92 -14.58 7.49
CA LEU A 114 -5.02 -13.56 8.53
C LEU A 114 -3.97 -13.72 9.63
N CYS A 115 -3.55 -14.94 9.97
CA CYS A 115 -2.76 -15.27 11.14
C CYS A 115 -1.71 -16.35 10.83
N PHE A 116 -0.49 -15.91 10.56
CA PHE A 116 0.64 -16.82 10.39
C PHE A 116 0.99 -17.53 11.71
N PRO A 117 1.44 -18.80 11.65
CA PRO A 117 1.93 -19.49 12.84
C PRO A 117 3.17 -18.78 13.41
N VAL A 118 3.30 -18.76 14.73
CA VAL A 118 4.46 -18.15 15.40
C VAL A 118 5.73 -18.85 14.95
N GLY A 119 6.79 -18.06 14.70
CA GLY A 119 8.05 -18.56 14.17
C GLY A 119 8.11 -18.66 12.65
N THR A 120 7.08 -18.15 11.94
CA THR A 120 7.14 -17.96 10.48
C THR A 120 8.34 -17.08 10.14
N ARG A 121 9.20 -17.58 9.26
CA ARG A 121 10.37 -16.84 8.75
C ARG A 121 10.00 -16.08 7.49
N ALA A 122 10.64 -14.92 7.28
CA ALA A 122 10.43 -14.07 6.11
C ALA A 122 11.13 -14.65 4.86
N SER A 123 10.73 -15.85 4.46
CA SER A 123 11.31 -16.59 3.34
C SER A 123 10.25 -17.28 2.51
N GLY A 124 10.52 -17.44 1.21
CA GLY A 124 9.63 -18.08 0.26
C GLY A 124 8.88 -17.10 -0.64
N ARG A 125 8.01 -17.67 -1.47
CA ARG A 125 7.34 -17.02 -2.59
C ARG A 125 6.48 -15.83 -2.16
N VAL A 126 5.74 -15.99 -1.06
CA VAL A 126 4.86 -14.96 -0.52
C VAL A 126 5.67 -13.73 -0.10
N PHE A 127 6.80 -13.95 0.57
CA PHE A 127 7.66 -12.87 1.04
C PHE A 127 8.41 -12.17 -0.09
N PHE A 128 8.70 -12.86 -1.19
CA PHE A 128 9.22 -12.22 -2.40
C PHE A 128 8.25 -11.14 -2.91
N TRP A 129 6.95 -11.45 -2.99
CA TRP A 129 5.95 -10.48 -3.44
C TRP A 129 5.64 -9.40 -2.40
N SER A 130 5.73 -9.72 -1.10
CA SER A 130 5.75 -8.69 -0.05
C SER A 130 6.93 -7.74 -0.21
N TYR A 131 8.10 -8.24 -0.63
CA TYR A 131 9.26 -7.41 -0.91
C TYR A 131 9.08 -6.55 -2.17
N ALA A 132 8.55 -7.12 -3.25
CA ALA A 132 8.17 -6.35 -4.43
C ALA A 132 7.14 -5.24 -4.09
N PHE A 133 6.19 -5.54 -3.20
CA PHE A 133 5.25 -4.54 -2.67
C PHE A 133 5.97 -3.44 -1.89
N TYR A 134 6.90 -3.78 -1.00
CA TYR A 134 7.74 -2.82 -0.29
C TYR A 134 8.52 -1.91 -1.26
N LEU A 135 9.19 -2.49 -2.26
CA LEU A 135 9.89 -1.71 -3.29
C LEU A 135 8.94 -0.80 -4.08
N SER A 136 7.72 -1.27 -4.39
CA SER A 136 6.71 -0.44 -5.07
C SER A 136 6.36 0.82 -4.27
N ARG A 137 6.52 0.83 -2.94
CA ARG A 137 6.22 2.00 -2.10
C ARG A 137 7.13 3.18 -2.43
N PHE A 138 8.39 2.95 -2.79
CA PHE A 138 9.29 4.03 -3.23
C PHE A 138 8.77 4.73 -4.47
N LEU A 139 8.19 3.98 -5.41
CA LEU A 139 7.53 4.58 -6.56
C LEU A 139 6.33 5.43 -6.14
N HIS A 140 5.55 4.99 -5.13
CA HIS A 140 4.41 5.75 -4.65
C HIS A 140 4.80 7.11 -4.01
N LEU A 141 6.02 7.25 -3.49
CA LEU A 141 6.51 8.51 -2.93
C LEU A 141 6.53 9.64 -3.99
N PHE A 142 6.78 9.33 -5.26
CA PHE A 142 6.80 10.30 -6.36
C PHE A 142 5.49 11.09 -6.51
N ARG A 143 4.35 10.51 -6.09
CA ARG A 143 3.05 11.22 -6.07
C ARG A 143 3.06 12.46 -5.19
N THR A 144 3.82 12.48 -4.11
CA THR A 144 3.96 13.66 -3.24
C THR A 144 4.68 14.77 -3.96
N PHE A 145 5.80 14.45 -4.61
CA PHE A 145 6.54 15.42 -5.42
C PHE A 145 5.68 15.98 -6.57
N PHE A 146 4.94 15.14 -7.29
CA PHE A 146 4.01 15.62 -8.32
C PHE A 146 2.90 16.52 -7.77
N SER A 147 2.34 16.19 -6.60
CA SER A 147 1.32 17.00 -5.94
C SER A 147 1.87 18.37 -5.54
N VAL A 148 3.08 18.41 -4.98
CA VAL A 148 3.77 19.64 -4.57
C VAL A 148 4.07 20.52 -5.79
N ILE A 149 4.61 19.96 -6.86
CA ILE A 149 4.96 20.71 -8.09
C ILE A 149 3.70 21.27 -8.78
N ARG A 150 2.63 20.47 -8.87
CA ARG A 150 1.41 20.82 -9.61
C ARG A 150 0.48 21.74 -8.82
N ARG A 151 0.23 21.42 -7.54
CA ARG A 151 -0.79 22.09 -6.70
C ARG A 151 -0.20 23.09 -5.71
N ARG A 152 1.12 23.15 -5.57
CA ARG A 152 1.84 24.00 -4.59
C ARG A 152 1.42 23.77 -3.14
N LYS A 153 0.87 22.59 -2.83
CA LYS A 153 0.40 22.26 -1.49
C LYS A 153 1.00 20.94 -1.05
N LEU A 154 1.82 21.00 -0.01
CA LEU A 154 2.22 19.80 0.71
C LEU A 154 1.09 19.43 1.67
N SER A 155 0.41 18.33 1.38
CA SER A 155 -0.60 17.80 2.30
C SER A 155 0.10 17.03 3.42
N PHE A 156 -0.04 17.49 4.66
CA PHE A 156 0.46 16.78 5.84
C PHE A 156 -0.07 15.33 5.90
N PHE A 157 -1.37 15.15 5.62
CA PHE A 157 -1.97 13.82 5.53
C PHE A 157 -1.28 12.94 4.49
N GLN A 158 -1.01 13.47 3.30
CA GLN A 158 -0.30 12.71 2.26
C GLN A 158 1.12 12.35 2.70
N LEU A 159 1.84 13.29 3.30
CA LEU A 159 3.21 13.08 3.75
C LEU A 159 3.30 11.96 4.78
N ILE A 160 2.51 12.07 5.86
CA ILE A 160 2.47 11.07 6.92
C ILE A 160 1.95 9.73 6.40
N ASN A 161 0.88 9.71 5.60
CA ASN A 161 0.33 8.47 5.07
C ASN A 161 1.35 7.70 4.22
N GLN A 162 2.09 8.36 3.33
CA GLN A 162 3.10 7.68 2.50
C GLN A 162 4.28 7.17 3.34
N SER A 163 4.76 7.97 4.31
CA SER A 163 5.82 7.55 5.23
C SER A 163 5.37 6.35 6.08
N SER A 164 4.18 6.41 6.66
CA SER A 164 3.61 5.32 7.45
C SER A 164 3.46 4.05 6.63
N LEU A 165 2.94 4.13 5.39
CA LEU A 165 2.80 2.96 4.51
C LEU A 165 4.16 2.33 4.15
N LEU A 166 5.21 3.13 4.00
CA LEU A 166 6.57 2.62 3.79
C LEU A 166 7.07 1.85 5.02
N CYS A 167 6.92 2.43 6.22
CA CYS A 167 7.28 1.76 7.48
C CYS A 167 6.46 0.49 7.71
N ILE A 168 5.14 0.54 7.50
CA ILE A 168 4.23 -0.60 7.63
C ILE A 168 4.70 -1.76 6.74
N SER A 169 5.04 -1.47 5.48
CA SER A 169 5.49 -2.48 4.52
C SER A 169 6.83 -3.11 4.90
N PHE A 170 7.75 -2.31 5.47
CA PHE A 170 9.01 -2.83 6.02
C PHE A 170 8.74 -3.75 7.22
N LEU A 171 7.89 -3.34 8.16
CA LEU A 171 7.53 -4.13 9.34
C LEU A 171 6.86 -5.46 8.97
N TRP A 172 6.11 -5.52 7.86
CA TRP A 172 5.53 -6.77 7.36
C TRP A 172 6.59 -7.82 7.03
N LEU A 173 7.71 -7.38 6.46
CA LEU A 173 8.84 -8.25 6.13
C LEU A 173 9.64 -8.59 7.37
N GLU A 174 10.06 -7.57 8.12
CA GLU A 174 10.97 -7.72 9.26
C GLU A 174 10.40 -8.65 10.34
N TYR A 175 9.12 -8.51 10.67
CA TYR A 175 8.47 -9.32 11.70
C TYR A 175 7.65 -10.47 11.14
N SER A 176 7.73 -10.74 9.83
CA SER A 176 6.89 -11.73 9.15
C SER A 176 5.43 -11.60 9.57
N GLN A 177 4.94 -10.35 9.50
CA GLN A 177 3.70 -9.96 10.15
C GLN A 177 2.53 -10.74 9.55
N SER A 178 1.69 -11.27 10.43
CA SER A 178 0.37 -11.77 10.05
C SER A 178 -0.46 -10.70 9.35
N PHE A 179 -1.51 -11.10 8.61
CA PHE A 179 -2.39 -10.22 7.82
C PHE A 179 -1.76 -9.60 6.55
N GLN A 180 -0.43 -9.64 6.37
CA GLN A 180 0.22 -8.97 5.25
C GLN A 180 -0.30 -9.42 3.86
N VAL A 181 -0.63 -10.71 3.69
CA VAL A 181 -1.04 -11.25 2.37
C VAL A 181 -2.38 -10.64 1.93
N VAL A 182 -3.37 -10.66 2.81
CA VAL A 182 -4.68 -10.06 2.54
C VAL A 182 -4.53 -8.55 2.36
N ALA A 183 -3.70 -7.91 3.20
CA ALA A 183 -3.44 -6.48 3.10
C ALA A 183 -2.81 -6.10 1.75
N ILE A 184 -1.84 -6.87 1.27
CA ILE A 184 -1.22 -6.67 -0.05
C ILE A 184 -2.26 -6.89 -1.15
N LEU A 185 -3.01 -8.00 -1.13
CA LEU A 185 -4.03 -8.32 -2.14
C LEU A 185 -5.06 -7.18 -2.29
N LEU A 186 -5.68 -6.76 -1.17
CA LEU A 186 -6.68 -5.70 -1.17
C LEU A 186 -6.09 -4.34 -1.59
N THR A 187 -4.87 -4.04 -1.16
CA THR A 187 -4.21 -2.78 -1.50
C THR A 187 -3.80 -2.73 -2.97
N THR A 188 -3.26 -3.82 -3.50
CA THR A 188 -2.77 -3.90 -4.88
C THR A 188 -3.90 -3.92 -5.90
N VAL A 189 -5.01 -4.61 -5.63
CA VAL A 189 -6.20 -4.52 -6.50
C VAL A 189 -6.75 -3.10 -6.50
N SER A 190 -6.82 -2.45 -5.33
CA SER A 190 -7.28 -1.06 -5.23
C SER A 190 -6.36 -0.10 -5.99
N TYR A 191 -5.04 -0.29 -5.92
CA TYR A 191 -4.10 0.52 -6.68
C TYR A 191 -4.15 0.26 -8.18
N ALA A 192 -4.25 -0.99 -8.62
CA ALA A 192 -4.42 -1.30 -10.04
C ALA A 192 -5.62 -0.55 -10.63
N VAL A 193 -6.77 -0.59 -9.93
CA VAL A 193 -8.00 0.10 -10.32
C VAL A 193 -7.90 1.62 -10.23
N VAL A 194 -7.46 2.16 -9.08
CA VAL A 194 -7.42 3.61 -8.83
C VAL A 194 -6.39 4.30 -9.72
N TYR A 195 -5.21 3.71 -9.91
CA TYR A 195 -4.19 4.29 -10.77
C TYR A 195 -4.47 4.06 -12.25
N GLY A 196 -5.09 2.93 -12.62
CA GLY A 196 -5.61 2.72 -13.98
C GLY A 196 -6.66 3.77 -14.35
N TYR A 197 -7.59 4.06 -13.45
CA TYR A 197 -8.57 5.14 -13.62
C TYR A 197 -7.90 6.53 -13.69
N ARG A 198 -6.87 6.79 -12.87
CA ARG A 198 -6.13 8.07 -12.96
C ARG A 198 -5.45 8.23 -14.31
N PHE A 199 -4.75 7.19 -14.78
CA PHE A 199 -4.15 7.19 -16.11
C PHE A 199 -5.21 7.47 -17.19
N TRP A 200 -6.34 6.75 -17.15
CA TRP A 200 -7.48 6.96 -18.04
C TRP A 200 -7.93 8.43 -18.09
N THR A 201 -8.12 9.06 -16.93
CA THR A 201 -8.50 10.48 -16.87
C THR A 201 -7.37 11.44 -17.28
N GLU A 202 -6.11 11.07 -17.07
CA GLU A 202 -4.95 11.91 -17.39
C GLU A 202 -4.64 11.93 -18.90
N ILE A 203 -5.01 10.89 -19.65
CA ILE A 203 -4.95 10.87 -21.13
C ILE A 203 -6.16 11.55 -21.80
N GLY A 204 -7.04 12.19 -21.02
CA GLY A 204 -8.17 12.96 -21.53
C GLY A 204 -9.46 12.16 -21.75
N LEU A 205 -9.52 10.90 -21.32
CA LEU A 205 -10.75 10.12 -21.39
C LEU A 205 -11.72 10.52 -20.28
N ARG A 206 -13.01 10.29 -20.52
CA ARG A 206 -14.11 10.71 -19.64
C ARG A 206 -13.97 10.10 -18.24
N GLY A 207 -13.99 10.97 -17.23
CA GLY A 207 -14.08 10.58 -15.82
C GLY A 207 -15.49 10.15 -15.42
N ALA A 208 -15.59 9.38 -14.34
CA ALA A 208 -16.85 9.01 -13.71
C ALA A 208 -17.59 10.23 -13.16
N CYS A 209 -18.93 10.20 -13.21
CA CYS A 209 -19.80 11.25 -12.66
C CYS A 209 -19.89 11.24 -11.12
N PHE A 210 -19.18 10.34 -10.46
CA PHE A 210 -19.17 10.17 -9.00
C PHE A 210 -17.71 10.12 -8.50
N PRO A 211 -17.44 10.32 -7.20
CA PRO A 211 -16.08 10.34 -6.66
C PRO A 211 -15.46 8.93 -6.58
N PHE A 212 -15.20 8.33 -7.74
CA PHE A 212 -14.74 6.94 -7.92
C PHE A 212 -13.55 6.60 -7.02
N VAL A 213 -12.47 7.39 -7.12
CA VAL A 213 -11.26 7.19 -6.33
C VAL A 213 -11.55 7.22 -4.83
N GLY A 214 -12.37 8.17 -4.39
CA GLY A 214 -12.72 8.30 -2.98
C GLY A 214 -13.56 7.13 -2.47
N ASN A 215 -14.47 6.60 -3.30
CA ASN A 215 -15.26 5.43 -2.98
C ASN A 215 -14.41 4.16 -2.91
N CYS A 216 -13.51 3.93 -3.87
CA CYS A 216 -12.57 2.80 -3.83
C CYS A 216 -11.69 2.83 -2.58
N GLN A 217 -11.18 4.00 -2.20
CA GLN A 217 -10.40 4.18 -0.98
C GLN A 217 -11.23 3.91 0.28
N ALA A 218 -12.48 4.37 0.32
CA ALA A 218 -13.37 4.10 1.45
C ALA A 218 -13.65 2.59 1.61
N ILE A 219 -13.90 1.89 0.50
CA ILE A 219 -14.08 0.43 0.48
C ILE A 219 -12.82 -0.28 0.99
N LEU A 220 -11.64 0.10 0.48
CA LEU A 220 -10.36 -0.47 0.91
C LEU A 220 -10.16 -0.31 2.42
N LEU A 221 -10.34 0.89 2.96
CA LEU A 221 -10.19 1.16 4.39
C LEU A 221 -11.20 0.37 5.23
N GLY A 222 -12.44 0.25 4.76
CA GLY A 222 -13.47 -0.59 5.39
C GLY A 222 -13.04 -2.06 5.44
N CYS A 223 -12.64 -2.64 4.32
CA CYS A 223 -12.16 -4.02 4.24
C CYS A 223 -10.94 -4.26 5.15
N MET A 224 -9.96 -3.33 5.15
CA MET A 224 -8.80 -3.43 6.05
C MET A 224 -9.20 -3.45 7.51
N THR A 225 -10.12 -2.57 7.91
CA THR A 225 -10.60 -2.47 9.29
C THR A 225 -11.29 -3.77 9.72
N VAL A 226 -12.18 -4.31 8.87
CA VAL A 226 -12.84 -5.59 9.13
C VAL A 226 -11.83 -6.73 9.27
N CYS A 227 -10.82 -6.79 8.39
CA CYS A 227 -9.78 -7.80 8.49
C CYS A 227 -8.90 -7.64 9.73
N HIS A 228 -8.57 -6.43 10.16
CA HIS A 228 -7.87 -6.18 11.42
C HIS A 228 -8.66 -6.74 12.62
N VAL A 229 -9.97 -6.50 12.68
CA VAL A 229 -10.83 -7.11 13.70
C VAL A 229 -10.78 -8.63 13.61
N GLY A 230 -10.85 -9.20 12.40
CA GLY A 230 -10.73 -10.65 12.19
C GLY A 230 -9.41 -11.23 12.71
N VAL A 231 -8.28 -10.54 12.50
CA VAL A 231 -6.96 -10.95 13.02
C VAL A 231 -6.96 -10.95 14.54
N LEU A 232 -7.52 -9.91 15.16
CA LEU A 232 -7.64 -9.82 16.61
C LEU A 232 -8.47 -10.97 17.18
N CYS A 233 -9.64 -11.26 16.58
CA CYS A 233 -10.48 -12.38 16.99
C CYS A 233 -9.74 -13.71 16.88
N ILE A 234 -9.04 -13.98 15.78
CA ILE A 234 -8.27 -15.22 15.59
C ILE A 234 -7.12 -15.30 16.60
N HIS A 235 -6.42 -14.18 16.84
CA HIS A 235 -5.33 -14.12 17.80
C HIS A 235 -5.79 -14.49 19.21
N LEU A 236 -6.93 -13.96 19.64
CA LEU A 236 -7.48 -14.20 20.99
C LEU A 236 -8.01 -15.63 21.17
N VAL A 237 -8.63 -16.23 20.14
CA VAL A 237 -9.14 -17.60 20.22
C VAL A 237 -8.01 -18.64 20.12
N LYS A 238 -6.92 -18.33 19.42
CA LYS A 238 -5.83 -19.27 19.16
C LYS A 238 -4.81 -19.28 20.30
N ARG A 239 -4.62 -20.44 20.95
CA ARG A 239 -3.64 -20.63 22.05
C ARG A 239 -2.20 -20.20 21.77
N GLY A 240 -1.78 -20.18 20.51
CA GLY A 240 -0.41 -19.80 20.11
C GLY A 240 -0.27 -18.39 19.55
N GLY A 241 -1.37 -17.62 19.41
CA GLY A 241 -1.34 -16.31 18.79
C GLY A 241 -0.92 -16.29 17.31
N CYS A 242 -0.50 -15.11 16.86
CA CYS A 242 -0.17 -14.81 15.46
C CYS A 242 1.23 -14.22 15.40
N ASN A 243 1.98 -14.55 14.35
CA ASN A 243 3.33 -14.05 14.17
C ASN A 243 3.34 -12.53 13.94
N GLY A 244 4.31 -11.84 14.55
CA GLY A 244 4.47 -10.40 14.40
C GLY A 244 3.35 -9.56 15.03
N ILE A 245 2.67 -10.04 16.08
CA ILE A 245 1.52 -9.35 16.68
C ILE A 245 1.85 -7.94 17.20
N GLY A 246 3.06 -7.71 17.73
CA GLY A 246 3.49 -6.38 18.17
C GLY A 246 3.56 -5.36 17.02
N ALA A 247 4.16 -5.76 15.90
CA ALA A 247 4.19 -4.95 14.67
C ALA A 247 2.78 -4.74 14.09
N TRP A 248 1.95 -5.79 14.13
CA TRP A 248 0.55 -5.69 13.73
C TRP A 248 -0.22 -4.68 14.57
N LEU A 249 -0.02 -4.64 15.90
CA LEU A 249 -0.69 -3.68 16.78
C LEU A 249 -0.32 -2.25 16.41
N PHE A 250 0.98 -1.98 16.24
CA PHE A 250 1.47 -0.67 15.80
C PHE A 250 0.85 -0.25 14.45
N ASN A 251 0.85 -1.17 13.48
CA ASN A 251 0.26 -0.92 12.17
C ASN A 251 -1.26 -0.72 12.22
N SER A 252 -1.95 -1.43 13.12
CA SER A 252 -3.40 -1.28 13.34
C SER A 252 -3.73 0.10 13.89
N VAL A 253 -2.95 0.61 14.83
CA VAL A 253 -3.11 1.97 15.37
C VAL A 253 -2.89 3.02 14.28
N LEU A 254 -1.82 2.90 13.49
CA LEU A 254 -1.56 3.81 12.38
C LEU A 254 -2.69 3.79 11.34
N ASN A 255 -3.16 2.60 10.96
CA ASN A 255 -4.28 2.44 10.03
C ASN A 255 -5.57 3.03 10.58
N ALA A 256 -5.85 2.88 11.88
CA ALA A 256 -7.02 3.49 12.52
C ALA A 256 -6.95 5.03 12.45
N VAL A 257 -5.80 5.63 12.79
CA VAL A 257 -5.59 7.08 12.69
C VAL A 257 -5.79 7.57 11.25
N ILE A 258 -5.18 6.91 10.27
CA ILE A 258 -5.34 7.26 8.84
C ILE A 258 -6.81 7.16 8.42
N THR A 259 -7.50 6.09 8.84
CA THR A 259 -8.91 5.86 8.52
C THR A 259 -9.78 6.95 9.11
N LEU A 260 -9.56 7.35 10.36
CA LEU A 260 -10.30 8.43 11.01
C LEU A 260 -10.09 9.78 10.30
N LEU A 261 -8.83 10.10 9.95
CA LEU A 261 -8.52 11.32 9.20
C LEU A 261 -9.18 11.33 7.82
N TYR A 262 -9.16 10.18 7.13
CA TYR A 262 -9.79 10.03 5.83
C TYR A 262 -11.32 10.17 5.91
N LEU A 263 -11.96 9.49 6.86
CA LEU A 263 -13.41 9.56 7.07
C LEU A 263 -13.86 10.99 7.40
N LYS A 264 -13.11 11.70 8.25
CA LYS A 264 -13.39 13.11 8.56
C LYS A 264 -13.38 13.98 7.31
N PHE A 265 -12.38 13.82 6.44
CA PHE A 265 -12.31 14.54 5.17
C PHE A 265 -13.43 14.14 4.20
N TYR A 266 -13.71 12.84 4.12
CA TYR A 266 -14.73 12.28 3.25
C TYR A 266 -16.14 12.76 3.61
N CYS A 267 -16.51 12.68 4.89
CA CYS A 267 -17.79 13.15 5.40
C CYS A 267 -17.95 14.67 5.24
N LYS A 268 -16.90 15.45 5.50
CA LYS A 268 -16.91 16.90 5.27
C LYS A 268 -17.18 17.24 3.81
N THR A 269 -16.51 16.55 2.89
CA THR A 269 -16.69 16.75 1.44
C THR A 269 -18.10 16.38 0.99
N ARG A 270 -18.64 15.24 1.45
CA ARG A 270 -20.01 14.84 1.15
C ARG A 270 -21.05 15.83 1.68
N SER A 271 -20.90 16.28 2.93
CA SER A 271 -21.80 17.29 3.52
C SER A 271 -21.81 18.59 2.72
N MET A 272 -20.65 19.04 2.24
CA MET A 272 -20.54 20.22 1.36
C MET A 272 -21.24 20.02 0.02
N MET A 273 -21.09 18.84 -0.60
CA MET A 273 -21.79 18.50 -1.84
C MET A 273 -23.32 18.46 -1.66
N THR A 274 -23.81 17.86 -0.57
CA THR A 274 -25.25 17.83 -0.27
C THR A 274 -25.82 19.23 -0.08
N LYS A 275 -25.11 20.12 0.64
CA LYS A 275 -25.52 21.52 0.80
C LYS A 275 -25.52 22.29 -0.52
N ALA A 276 -24.52 22.07 -1.37
CA ALA A 276 -24.45 22.71 -2.69
C ALA A 276 -25.62 22.29 -3.60
N ASN A 277 -25.99 21.01 -3.57
CA ASN A 277 -27.14 20.51 -4.31
C ASN A 277 -28.46 21.09 -3.79
N HIS A 278 -28.60 21.30 -2.49
CA HIS A 278 -29.79 21.94 -1.91
C HIS A 278 -29.87 23.45 -2.24
N ASN A 279 -28.74 24.15 -2.36
CA ASN A 279 -28.73 25.57 -2.71
C ASN A 279 -28.91 25.85 -4.22
N THR A 280 -28.91 24.81 -5.05
CA THR A 280 -29.05 24.92 -6.52
C THR A 280 -30.43 24.50 -7.02
N THR A 281 -31.29 24.00 -6.12
CA THR A 281 -32.74 23.77 -6.33
C THR A 281 -33.52 24.91 -5.71
#